data_AF-A0A2M8B733-F1
#
_entry.id   AF-A0A2M8B733-F1
#
_cell.length_a   1.000
_cell.length_b   1.000
_cell.length_c   1.000
_cell.angle_alpha   90.00
_cell.angle_beta   90.00
_cell.angle_gamma   90.00
#
_symmetry.space_group_name_H-M   'P 1'
#
loop_
_entity.id
_entity.type
_entity.pdbx_description
1 polymer ?
#
loop_
_entity_poly.entity_id
_entity_poly.type
_entity_poly.pdbx_seq_one_letter_code
_entity_poly.pdbx_strand_id
1 'polypeptide(L)'
;MFQRLTHSTRLFVLVVALAFVACGPPPTPEVKPDEAVVTPTPEATPRGPMSGRADQGVYRFYLNEEPLVTTEFTWKDDGTYSEEYVLTIAGQTVRTSLAIAPSADGGWQSMTMETKAGPVSVTRKAARRPSRPTRRSPPSSCPPASCSSRASAPR
;
A
#
# COMPACT_ATOMS: atom_id res chain seq x y z
N MET A 1 57.46 0.11 -1.07
CA MET A 1 58.09 1.44 -0.97
C MET A 1 57.07 2.46 -1.45
N PHE A 2 56.48 3.22 -0.51
CA PHE A 2 55.68 4.46 -0.62
C PHE A 2 54.47 4.47 -1.61
N GLN A 3 53.27 4.97 -1.29
CA GLN A 3 52.83 5.86 -0.21
C GLN A 3 51.29 5.81 -0.09
N ARG A 4 50.79 5.83 1.14
CA ARG A 4 49.38 6.12 1.48
C ARG A 4 49.08 7.60 1.21
N LEU A 5 47.96 7.92 0.59
CA LEU A 5 47.26 9.19 0.81
C LEU A 5 45.78 8.92 1.17
N THR A 6 45.53 8.99 2.47
CA THR A 6 44.22 9.26 3.09
C THR A 6 43.85 10.74 2.93
N HIS A 7 42.53 11.03 2.99
CA HIS A 7 41.86 12.34 3.08
C HIS A 7 41.66 13.13 1.78
N SER A 8 40.44 13.06 1.22
CA SER A 8 39.74 14.30 0.87
C SER A 8 38.23 14.13 1.09
N THR A 9 37.92 14.23 2.37
CA THR A 9 36.65 14.58 2.98
C THR A 9 35.96 15.73 2.23
N ARG A 10 34.68 15.52 1.87
CA ARG A 10 33.61 16.53 1.84
C ARG A 10 33.98 17.89 1.22
N LEU A 11 33.85 18.03 -0.11
CA LEU A 11 33.72 19.36 -0.71
C LEU A 11 32.98 19.31 -2.07
N PHE A 12 31.72 18.88 -2.07
CA PHE A 12 30.80 19.15 -3.19
C PHE A 12 29.41 19.53 -2.64
N VAL A 13 29.41 20.30 -1.56
CA VAL A 13 28.23 20.98 -1.00
C VAL A 13 28.66 22.43 -0.80
N LEU A 14 28.89 23.19 -1.87
CA LEU A 14 29.06 24.67 -1.81
C LEU A 14 29.26 25.35 -3.18
N VAL A 15 28.37 25.16 -4.17
CA VAL A 15 28.27 26.11 -5.30
C VAL A 15 26.83 26.23 -5.83
N VAL A 16 25.86 26.58 -4.99
CA VAL A 16 24.59 27.25 -5.41
C VAL A 16 24.09 28.14 -4.27
N ALA A 17 24.89 29.12 -3.88
CA ALA A 17 24.49 30.09 -2.85
C ALA A 17 25.14 31.44 -3.14
N LEU A 18 24.72 32.11 -4.23
CA LEU A 18 24.97 33.54 -4.45
C LEU A 18 24.19 34.04 -5.69
N ALA A 19 22.88 34.22 -5.54
CA ALA A 19 22.07 35.09 -6.41
C ALA A 19 20.66 35.38 -5.84
N PHE A 20 20.55 35.72 -4.55
CA PHE A 20 19.31 36.31 -4.00
C PHE A 20 19.67 37.46 -3.07
N VAL A 21 20.09 38.56 -3.67
CA VAL A 21 20.03 39.89 -3.05
C VAL A 21 18.90 40.63 -3.77
N ALA A 22 18.02 41.23 -2.98
CA ALA A 22 16.88 42.09 -3.35
C ALA A 22 15.56 41.40 -3.74
N CYS A 23 14.88 40.80 -2.78
CA CYS A 23 13.41 40.90 -2.70
C CYS A 23 13.01 40.78 -1.23
N GLY A 24 12.26 41.74 -0.70
CA GLY A 24 11.79 41.72 0.69
C GLY A 24 10.99 40.45 1.02
N PRO A 25 10.77 40.15 2.30
CA PRO A 25 9.94 39.01 2.69
C PRO A 25 8.57 39.12 1.99
N PRO A 26 8.12 38.08 1.27
CA PRO A 26 6.80 38.11 0.65
C PRO A 26 5.74 38.34 1.74
N PRO A 27 4.68 39.13 1.46
CA PRO A 27 3.58 39.26 2.40
C PRO A 27 3.00 37.86 2.66
N THR A 28 2.94 37.49 3.93
CA THR A 28 2.30 36.27 4.38
C THR A 28 0.88 36.25 3.83
N PRO A 29 0.47 35.26 3.02
CA PRO A 29 -0.93 35.12 2.68
C PRO A 29 -1.69 34.85 3.97
N GLU A 30 -2.55 35.79 4.35
CA GLU A 30 -3.49 35.65 5.47
C GLU A 30 -4.46 34.53 5.10
N VAL A 31 -4.19 33.32 5.59
CA VAL A 31 -5.06 32.15 5.41
C VAL A 31 -6.35 32.42 6.18
N LYS A 32 -7.38 32.86 5.45
CA LYS A 32 -8.75 32.92 5.94
C LYS A 32 -9.12 31.53 6.48
N PRO A 33 -9.77 31.39 7.66
CA PRO A 33 -10.18 30.09 8.16
C PRO A 33 -11.16 29.48 7.15
N ASP A 34 -10.68 28.53 6.36
CA ASP A 34 -11.50 27.79 5.43
C ASP A 34 -12.51 26.98 6.25
N GLU A 35 -13.78 27.25 5.99
CA GLU A 35 -14.89 26.45 6.49
C GLU A 35 -14.59 24.99 6.15
N ALA A 36 -14.41 24.16 7.17
CA ALA A 36 -14.06 22.76 7.01
C ALA A 36 -15.17 22.07 6.22
N VAL A 37 -14.98 21.95 4.91
CA VAL A 37 -15.80 21.09 4.06
C VAL A 37 -15.58 19.67 4.57
N VAL A 38 -16.51 19.20 5.41
CA VAL A 38 -16.61 17.80 5.81
C VAL A 38 -16.93 17.02 4.55
N THR A 39 -15.89 16.62 3.85
CA THR A 39 -16.03 15.73 2.70
C THR A 39 -16.53 14.40 3.28
N PRO A 40 -17.72 13.91 2.90
CA PRO A 40 -18.19 12.62 3.37
C PRO A 40 -17.13 11.58 3.00
N THR A 41 -16.63 10.86 4.00
CA THR A 41 -15.66 9.80 3.78
C THR A 41 -16.32 8.79 2.86
N PRO A 42 -15.81 8.56 1.63
CA PRO A 42 -16.39 7.58 0.75
C PRO A 42 -16.41 6.23 1.48
N GLU A 43 -17.56 5.55 1.46
CA GLU A 43 -17.67 4.21 2.02
C GLU A 43 -16.57 3.34 1.42
N ALA A 44 -15.75 2.73 2.29
CA ALA A 44 -14.64 1.91 1.85
C ALA A 44 -15.17 0.73 1.03
N THR A 45 -14.82 0.69 -0.25
CA THR A 45 -15.09 -0.48 -1.09
C THR A 45 -14.54 -1.73 -0.39
N PRO A 46 -15.31 -2.83 -0.32
CA PRO A 46 -14.84 -4.07 0.25
C PRO A 46 -13.54 -4.49 -0.43
N ARG A 47 -12.45 -4.62 0.34
CA ARG A 47 -11.18 -5.14 -0.19
C ARG A 47 -11.35 -6.63 -0.46
N GLY A 48 -10.99 -7.07 -1.66
CA GLY A 48 -10.85 -8.50 -1.94
C GLY A 48 -9.73 -9.12 -1.10
N PRO A 49 -9.76 -10.43 -0.84
CA PRO A 49 -8.67 -11.13 -0.16
C PRO A 49 -7.38 -11.06 -0.99
N MET A 50 -6.23 -11.05 -0.31
CA MET A 50 -4.93 -11.21 -0.94
C MET A 50 -4.65 -12.67 -1.34
N SER A 51 -5.35 -13.62 -0.71
CA SER A 51 -5.24 -15.04 -1.00
C SER A 51 -6.19 -15.51 -2.10
N GLY A 52 -5.94 -16.71 -2.63
CA GLY A 52 -6.74 -17.34 -3.68
C GLY A 52 -6.31 -17.01 -5.10
N ARG A 53 -5.15 -16.38 -5.26
CA ARG A 53 -4.49 -16.17 -6.56
C ARG A 53 -2.99 -16.29 -6.40
N ALA A 54 -2.39 -17.22 -7.15
CA ALA A 54 -0.96 -17.23 -7.41
C ALA A 54 -0.65 -16.49 -8.72
N ASP A 55 0.46 -15.76 -8.73
CA ASP A 55 0.98 -15.08 -9.92
C ASP A 55 2.49 -14.92 -9.78
N GLN A 56 3.20 -14.87 -10.90
CA GLN A 56 4.64 -14.60 -10.91
C GLN A 56 5.03 -14.02 -12.25
N GLY A 57 6.07 -13.20 -12.26
CA GLY A 57 6.52 -12.64 -13.51
C GLY A 57 7.70 -11.71 -13.38
N VAL A 58 8.13 -11.24 -14.54
CA VAL A 58 9.22 -10.29 -14.67
C VAL A 58 8.72 -9.10 -15.49
N TYR A 59 8.79 -7.92 -14.90
CA TYR A 59 8.52 -6.65 -15.57
C TYR A 59 9.83 -5.93 -15.85
N ARG A 60 9.90 -5.26 -17.01
CA ARG A 60 11.04 -4.43 -17.38
C ARG A 60 10.55 -3.04 -17.78
N PHE A 61 11.12 -2.02 -17.18
CA PHE A 61 10.91 -0.63 -17.55
C PHE A 61 12.08 -0.14 -18.38
N TYR A 62 11.79 0.45 -19.54
CA TYR A 62 12.79 0.94 -20.48
C TYR A 62 12.71 2.46 -20.60
N LEU A 63 13.86 3.10 -20.78
CA LEU A 63 13.97 4.49 -21.21
C LEU A 63 14.93 4.52 -22.39
N ASN A 64 14.49 5.08 -23.52
CA ASN A 64 15.28 5.10 -24.77
C ASN A 64 15.77 3.70 -25.18
N GLU A 65 14.89 2.69 -25.11
CA GLU A 65 15.19 1.28 -25.43
C GLU A 65 16.21 0.59 -24.50
N GLU A 66 16.74 1.29 -23.50
CA GLU A 66 17.61 0.73 -22.47
C GLU A 66 16.81 0.33 -21.21
N PRO A 67 17.01 -0.88 -20.65
CA PRO A 67 16.30 -1.31 -19.45
C PRO A 67 16.81 -0.54 -18.22
N LEU A 68 15.94 0.25 -17.60
CA LEU A 68 16.23 0.95 -16.35
C LEU A 68 15.88 0.12 -15.13
N VAL A 69 14.72 -0.55 -15.14
CA VAL A 69 14.25 -1.37 -14.01
C VAL A 69 13.94 -2.76 -14.50
N THR A 70 14.44 -3.76 -13.80
CA THR A 70 13.91 -5.13 -13.86
C THR A 70 13.29 -5.45 -12.51
N THR A 71 12.02 -5.86 -12.53
CA THR A 71 11.29 -6.33 -11.35
C THR A 71 10.94 -7.78 -11.55
N GLU A 72 11.30 -8.63 -10.61
CA GLU A 72 10.82 -10.01 -10.53
C GLU A 72 9.92 -10.13 -9.31
N PHE A 73 8.71 -10.66 -9.48
CA PHE A 73 7.75 -10.79 -8.39
C PHE A 73 7.17 -12.20 -8.31
N THR A 74 6.73 -12.55 -7.11
CA THR A 74 5.99 -13.76 -6.80
C THR A 74 4.85 -13.41 -5.86
N TRP A 75 3.64 -13.80 -6.23
CA TRP A 75 2.44 -13.77 -5.41
C TRP A 75 2.00 -15.22 -5.19
N LYS A 76 1.94 -15.65 -3.94
CA LYS A 76 1.53 -17.01 -3.57
C LYS A 76 0.04 -17.09 -3.26
N ASP A 77 -0.56 -18.26 -3.41
CA ASP A 77 -2.00 -18.47 -3.11
C ASP A 77 -2.40 -18.10 -1.67
N ASP A 78 -1.46 -18.11 -0.73
CA ASP A 78 -1.69 -17.70 0.67
C ASP A 78 -1.80 -16.17 0.84
N GLY A 79 -1.49 -15.38 -0.21
CA GLY A 79 -1.49 -13.93 -0.20
C GLY A 79 -0.13 -13.30 0.13
N THR A 80 0.91 -14.10 0.33
CA THR A 80 2.28 -13.61 0.48
C THR A 80 2.79 -13.10 -0.86
N TYR A 81 3.31 -11.88 -0.86
CA TYR A 81 3.92 -11.25 -2.03
C TYR A 81 5.38 -10.92 -1.75
N SER A 82 6.24 -11.20 -2.71
CA SER A 82 7.66 -10.84 -2.68
C SER A 82 8.11 -10.35 -4.04
N GLU A 83 8.96 -9.35 -4.07
CA GLU A 83 9.58 -8.86 -5.30
C GLU A 83 11.00 -8.34 -5.07
N GLU A 84 11.78 -8.38 -6.13
CA GLU A 84 13.09 -7.75 -6.22
C GLU A 84 13.11 -6.76 -7.38
N TYR A 85 13.69 -5.58 -7.13
CA TYR A 85 13.91 -4.54 -8.12
C TYR A 85 15.40 -4.34 -8.33
N VAL A 86 15.80 -4.31 -9.60
CA VAL A 86 17.14 -3.91 -10.01
C VAL A 86 17.01 -2.64 -10.86
N LEU A 87 17.41 -1.51 -10.29
CA LEU A 87 17.44 -0.21 -10.95
C LEU A 87 18.87 0.09 -11.44
N THR A 88 19.03 0.40 -12.72
CA THR A 88 20.30 0.85 -13.29
C THR A 88 20.15 2.27 -13.85
N ILE A 89 20.87 3.23 -13.28
CA ILE A 89 20.89 4.64 -13.73
C ILE A 89 22.33 5.16 -13.69
N ALA A 90 22.77 5.84 -14.75
CA ALA A 90 24.09 6.48 -14.82
C ALA A 90 25.27 5.53 -14.46
N GLY A 91 25.17 4.27 -14.88
CA GLY A 91 26.18 3.24 -14.59
C GLY A 91 26.16 2.70 -13.15
N GLN A 92 25.24 3.16 -12.31
CA GLN A 92 25.03 2.65 -10.96
C GLN A 92 23.87 1.66 -10.92
N THR A 93 24.08 0.54 -10.22
CA THR A 93 23.03 -0.44 -9.96
C THR A 93 22.60 -0.40 -8.49
N VAL A 94 21.31 -0.21 -8.27
CA VAL A 94 20.65 -0.28 -6.96
C VAL A 94 19.72 -1.49 -6.95
N ARG A 95 19.81 -2.30 -5.89
CA ARG A 95 18.88 -3.40 -5.64
C ARG A 95 18.01 -3.08 -4.44
N THR A 96 16.72 -3.33 -4.55
CA THR A 96 15.76 -3.23 -3.45
C THR A 96 14.83 -4.44 -3.49
N SER A 97 14.29 -4.85 -2.35
CA SER A 97 13.27 -5.91 -2.29
C SER A 97 12.06 -5.43 -1.50
N LEU A 98 10.89 -5.99 -1.81
CA LEU A 98 9.66 -5.76 -1.06
C LEU A 98 9.06 -7.11 -0.70
N ALA A 99 8.60 -7.23 0.54
CA ALA A 99 7.80 -8.35 1.01
C ALA A 99 6.51 -7.81 1.63
N ILE A 100 5.39 -8.43 1.29
CA ILE A 100 4.09 -8.12 1.87
C ILE A 100 3.50 -9.40 2.46
N ALA A 101 3.05 -9.32 3.71
CA ALA A 101 2.41 -10.42 4.41
C ALA A 101 0.90 -10.16 4.62
N PRO A 102 0.06 -11.18 4.38
CA PRO A 102 -1.36 -11.08 4.65
C PRO A 102 -1.67 -11.28 6.14
N SER A 103 -2.80 -10.74 6.59
CA SER A 103 -3.40 -11.03 7.89
C SER A 103 -4.24 -12.30 7.84
N ALA A 104 -4.58 -12.84 9.02
CA ALA A 104 -5.43 -14.02 9.16
C ALA A 104 -6.83 -13.88 8.54
N ASP A 105 -7.32 -12.65 8.34
CA ASP A 105 -8.58 -12.36 7.64
C ASP A 105 -8.43 -12.26 6.11
N GLY A 106 -7.24 -12.57 5.58
CA GLY A 106 -6.90 -12.49 4.16
C GLY A 106 -6.61 -11.06 3.67
N GLY A 107 -6.62 -10.05 4.53
CA GLY A 107 -6.25 -8.69 4.19
C GLY A 107 -4.73 -8.46 4.20
N TRP A 108 -4.30 -7.23 3.91
CA TRP A 108 -2.92 -6.80 4.08
C TRP A 108 -2.60 -6.51 5.56
N GLN A 109 -1.51 -7.08 6.09
CA GLN A 109 -1.04 -6.86 7.47
C GLN A 109 0.23 -6.03 7.55
N SER A 110 1.27 -6.43 6.83
CA SER A 110 2.59 -5.78 6.92
C SER A 110 3.31 -5.77 5.59
N MET A 111 4.26 -4.85 5.50
CA MET A 111 5.10 -4.64 4.34
C MET A 111 6.51 -4.31 4.83
N THR A 112 7.53 -4.93 4.24
CA THR A 112 8.93 -4.65 4.53
C THR A 112 9.66 -4.43 3.22
N MET A 113 10.45 -3.37 3.14
CA MET A 113 11.24 -3.02 1.98
C MET A 113 12.70 -2.88 2.36
N GLU A 114 13.59 -3.59 1.68
CA GLU A 114 15.03 -3.42 1.83
C GLU A 114 15.52 -2.38 0.83
N THR A 115 16.11 -1.28 1.33
CA THR A 115 16.67 -0.22 0.50
C THR A 115 18.14 0.00 0.78
N LYS A 116 18.84 0.69 -0.13
CA LYS A 116 20.23 1.15 0.11
C LYS A 116 20.38 2.03 1.36
N ALA A 117 19.33 2.74 1.77
CA ALA A 117 19.33 3.57 2.97
C ALA A 117 19.02 2.79 4.26
N GLY A 118 18.55 1.54 4.13
CA GLY A 118 18.15 0.67 5.23
C GLY A 118 16.75 0.07 5.03
N PRO A 119 16.35 -0.85 5.92
CA PRO A 119 15.03 -1.46 5.89
C PRO A 119 13.94 -0.46 6.28
N VAL A 120 12.82 -0.49 5.57
CA VAL A 120 11.60 0.26 5.87
C VAL A 120 10.48 -0.75 6.13
N SER A 121 9.74 -0.59 7.22
CA SER A 121 8.60 -1.46 7.52
C SER A 121 7.35 -0.66 7.82
N VAL A 122 6.21 -1.17 7.33
CA VAL A 122 4.89 -0.61 7.57
C VAL A 122 3.99 -1.74 8.05
N THR A 123 3.30 -1.53 9.17
CA THR A 123 2.34 -2.49 9.71
C THR A 123 0.97 -1.83 9.87
N ARG A 124 -0.07 -2.51 9.41
CA ARG A 124 -1.45 -2.07 9.57
C ARG A 124 -1.95 -2.40 10.98
N LYS A 125 -2.46 -1.40 11.69
CA LYS A 125 -3.26 -1.63 12.90
C LYS A 125 -4.61 -2.21 12.51
N ALA A 126 -4.98 -3.35 13.09
CA ALA A 126 -6.28 -3.98 12.83
C ALA A 126 -7.42 -2.99 13.14
N ALA A 127 -8.32 -2.80 12.18
CA ALA A 127 -9.55 -2.06 12.42
C ALA A 127 -10.53 -2.98 13.16
N ARG A 128 -11.12 -2.50 14.26
CA ARG A 128 -12.14 -3.26 15.00
C ARG A 128 -13.32 -3.50 14.07
N ARG A 129 -13.52 -4.74 13.62
CA ARG A 129 -14.71 -5.12 12.86
C ARG A 129 -15.92 -4.95 13.79
N PRO A 130 -16.94 -4.13 13.43
CA PRO A 130 -18.20 -4.15 14.16
C PRO A 130 -18.74 -5.58 14.10
N SER A 131 -19.08 -6.17 15.24
CA SER A 131 -19.73 -7.47 15.25
C SER A 131 -20.99 -7.37 14.40
N ARG A 132 -21.16 -8.28 13.46
CA ARG A 132 -22.41 -8.42 12.70
C ARG A 132 -23.52 -8.57 13.76
N PRO A 133 -24.55 -7.72 13.77
CA PRO A 133 -25.67 -7.94 14.67
C PRO A 133 -26.21 -9.34 14.36
N THR A 134 -26.15 -10.21 15.35
CA THR A 134 -26.74 -11.54 15.29
C THR A 134 -28.17 -11.34 14.84
N ARG A 135 -28.51 -11.86 13.66
CA ARG A 135 -29.91 -11.94 13.21
C ARG A 135 -30.65 -12.61 14.35
N ARG A 136 -31.47 -11.85 15.10
CA ARG A 136 -32.32 -12.42 16.14
C ARG A 136 -33.07 -13.55 15.47
N SER A 137 -32.87 -14.77 15.94
CA SER A 137 -33.73 -15.89 15.55
C SER A 137 -35.17 -15.43 15.75
N PRO A 138 -36.06 -15.60 14.75
CA PRO A 138 -37.47 -15.33 14.96
C PRO A 138 -37.94 -16.17 16.16
N PRO A 139 -38.77 -15.62 17.06
CA PRO A 139 -39.28 -16.37 18.19
C PRO A 139 -39.97 -17.64 17.66
N SER A 140 -39.57 -18.78 18.21
CA SER A 140 -40.02 -20.13 17.85
C SER A 140 -41.46 -20.43 18.28
N SER A 141 -42.35 -19.45 18.23
CA SER A 141 -43.75 -19.58 18.65
C SER A 141 -44.70 -19.18 17.53
N CYS A 142 -44.69 -19.94 16.43
CA CYS A 142 -45.92 -20.14 15.67
C CYS A 142 -46.59 -21.40 16.26
N PRO A 143 -47.72 -21.29 16.97
CA PRO A 143 -48.48 -22.46 17.38
C PRO A 143 -49.06 -23.16 16.14
N PRO A 144 -49.07 -24.51 16.10
CA PRO A 144 -49.54 -25.28 14.96
C PRO A 144 -51.08 -25.35 14.96
N ALA A 145 -51.77 -24.28 14.56
CA ALA A 145 -53.22 -24.35 14.34
C ALA A 145 -53.75 -23.18 13.48
N SER A 146 -53.25 -22.97 12.26
CA SER A 146 -54.08 -22.41 11.17
C SER A 146 -53.37 -22.45 9.81
N CYS A 147 -52.92 -23.63 9.39
CA CYS A 147 -52.76 -23.91 7.96
C CYS A 147 -53.79 -24.98 7.60
N SER A 148 -55.08 -24.60 7.68
CA SER A 148 -56.14 -25.45 7.18
C SER A 148 -56.15 -25.36 5.67
N SER A 149 -55.87 -26.50 5.06
CA SER A 149 -56.02 -26.82 3.65
C SER A 149 -57.32 -26.27 3.05
N ARG A 150 -57.23 -25.63 1.90
CA ARG A 150 -58.30 -25.76 0.89
C ARG A 150 -57.70 -26.39 -0.35
N ALA A 151 -57.83 -27.71 -0.40
CA ALA A 151 -57.59 -28.52 -1.57
C ALA A 151 -58.48 -28.01 -2.71
N SER A 152 -57.87 -27.68 -3.84
CA SER A 152 -58.58 -27.61 -5.12
C SER A 152 -58.76 -29.03 -5.61
N ALA A 153 -60.01 -29.48 -5.74
CA ALA A 153 -60.35 -30.74 -6.40
C ALA A 153 -60.19 -30.59 -7.93
N PRO A 154 -59.79 -31.66 -8.65
CA PRO A 154 -59.76 -31.65 -10.11
C PRO A 154 -61.04 -32.21 -10.74
N ARG A 155 -61.32 -31.67 -11.94
CA ARG A 155 -62.28 -32.04 -12.99
C ARG A 155 -63.72 -31.55 -12.84
#